data_AF-A0A674ME92-F1
#
_entry.id   AF-A0A674ME92-F1
#
_cell.length_a   1.000
_cell.length_b   1.000
_cell.length_c   1.000
_cell.angle_alpha   90.00
_cell.angle_beta   90.00
_cell.angle_gamma   90.00
#
_symmetry.space_group_name_H-M   'P 1'
#
loop_
_entity.id
_entity.type
_entity.pdbx_description
1 polymer ?
#
loop_
_entity_poly.entity_id
_entity_poly.type
_entity_poly.pdbx_seq_one_letter_code
_entity_poly.pdbx_strand_id
1 'polypeptide(L)'
;SGVLQQGRDAIVYLYGEAARKEARRSLPSVRAGEYEALPEKLKIESWAPDFGPATFVPSWGATVTGARKFLIAYNVNLISTKEQAHRIALDIREQGRGKDQPGVLTKVQGIGWYLDEANIAQVSTNILDYEVTSLHMVYEEICRDAKGLKLPVVGSQIVGLIPLKALLDSADFYIQRDGLFIVDEEHKIRLVISKLGLDSLGPFNPQERIIEYMVKPQDESRLVSLSMQQFVKSVGARTAAPGGGSVSAAVAAMGAALGAMVGQMTYGKRQFENLDGVMRRLIPPFHQAMNELLLMVDTDASAFNSYMAALKMPKNTEDEIKRRQAAIQEGLQQAVGVPLALAERINVLWPYLKEMVVYGNIACKSDAQVAAKALEAAVFGAYYNVTINLKDITDKDFKASVSTFIHFLH
;
A
#
# COMPACT_ATOMS: atom_id res chain seq x y z
N SER A 1 -6.13 22.46 -11.38
CA SER A 1 -5.59 23.53 -12.24
C SER A 1 -6.39 24.83 -12.14
N GLY A 2 -7.73 24.80 -11.98
CA GLY A 2 -8.55 26.03 -11.90
C GLY A 2 -8.19 27.02 -10.78
N VAL A 3 -7.69 26.52 -9.64
CA VAL A 3 -7.28 27.39 -8.50
C VAL A 3 -6.03 28.21 -8.79
N LEU A 4 -5.08 27.70 -9.59
CA LEU A 4 -3.84 28.43 -9.94
C LEU A 4 -4.10 29.55 -10.96
N GLN A 5 -5.11 29.38 -11.83
CA GLN A 5 -5.48 30.38 -12.84
C GLN A 5 -6.37 31.50 -12.28
N GLN A 6 -7.15 31.25 -11.22
CA GLN A 6 -8.10 32.23 -10.70
C GLN A 6 -7.47 33.44 -9.99
N GLY A 7 -6.15 33.47 -9.80
CA GLY A 7 -5.47 34.55 -9.08
C GLY A 7 -4.34 35.26 -9.80
N ARG A 8 -3.73 34.69 -10.85
CA ARG A 8 -2.54 35.24 -11.52
C ARG A 8 -2.48 34.80 -12.98
N ASP A 9 -2.05 35.68 -13.89
CA ASP A 9 -1.69 35.40 -15.28
C ASP A 9 -0.42 34.52 -15.37
N ALA A 10 -0.44 33.37 -14.68
CA ALA A 10 0.70 32.49 -14.51
C ALA A 10 0.78 31.49 -15.67
N ILE A 11 1.99 31.35 -16.21
CA ILE A 11 2.32 30.37 -17.24
C ILE A 11 2.38 29.00 -16.58
N VAL A 12 1.57 28.04 -17.06
CA VAL A 12 1.54 26.69 -16.50
C VAL A 12 1.79 25.63 -17.58
N TYR A 13 2.77 24.76 -17.32
CA TYR A 13 3.04 23.58 -18.12
C TYR A 13 2.58 22.31 -17.41
N LEU A 14 2.03 21.36 -18.18
CA LEU A 14 1.73 20.02 -17.69
C LEU A 14 2.90 19.07 -17.93
N TYR A 15 3.30 18.31 -16.90
CA TYR A 15 4.36 17.30 -17.00
C TYR A 15 3.93 15.93 -16.46
N GLY A 16 4.78 14.92 -16.65
CA GLY A 16 4.52 13.55 -16.20
C GLY A 16 3.30 12.94 -16.89
N GLU A 17 2.45 12.25 -16.13
CA GLU A 17 1.22 11.63 -16.63
C GLU A 17 0.16 12.67 -17.08
N ALA A 18 0.33 13.94 -16.70
CA ALA A 18 -0.55 15.01 -17.15
C ALA A 18 -0.07 15.67 -18.46
N ALA A 19 1.14 15.37 -18.94
CA ALA A 19 1.72 16.02 -20.10
C ALA A 19 0.92 15.71 -21.38
N ARG A 20 0.58 16.74 -22.16
CA ARG A 20 -0.10 16.59 -23.46
C ARG A 20 0.85 16.30 -24.62
N LYS A 21 2.13 16.56 -24.43
CA LYS A 21 3.19 16.38 -25.43
C LYS A 21 4.28 15.50 -24.84
N GLU A 22 4.77 14.53 -25.62
CA GLU A 22 5.81 13.60 -25.17
C GLU A 22 7.08 14.33 -24.69
N ALA A 23 7.46 15.40 -25.39
CA ALA A 23 8.60 16.25 -25.05
C ALA A 23 8.50 16.92 -23.65
N ARG A 24 7.30 16.97 -23.05
CA ARG A 24 7.04 17.58 -21.74
C ARG A 24 6.86 16.57 -20.61
N ARG A 25 6.93 15.26 -20.88
CA ARG A 25 6.82 14.24 -19.82
C ARG A 25 7.97 14.34 -18.81
N SER A 26 9.18 14.58 -19.31
CA SER A 26 10.39 14.72 -18.49
C SER A 26 10.50 16.12 -17.89
N LEU A 27 10.47 16.23 -16.56
CA LEU A 27 10.61 17.51 -15.84
C LEU A 27 11.92 18.24 -16.18
N PRO A 28 13.10 17.57 -16.24
CA PRO A 28 14.33 18.20 -16.74
C PRO A 28 14.20 18.81 -18.14
N SER A 29 13.43 18.20 -19.04
CA SER A 29 13.21 18.73 -20.39
C SER A 29 12.41 20.04 -20.35
N VAL A 30 11.37 20.10 -19.53
CA VAL A 30 10.56 21.32 -19.31
C VAL A 30 11.43 22.43 -18.69
N ARG A 31 12.27 22.07 -17.71
CA ARG A 31 13.16 22.99 -16.96
C ARG A 31 14.46 23.39 -17.70
N ALA A 32 14.72 22.88 -18.90
CA ALA A 32 15.97 23.16 -19.60
C ALA A 32 16.20 24.68 -19.80
N GLY A 33 17.34 25.19 -19.35
CA GLY A 33 17.67 26.62 -19.38
C GLY A 33 16.97 27.48 -18.33
N GLU A 34 16.27 26.84 -17.37
CA GLU A 34 15.66 27.44 -16.18
C GLU A 34 14.88 28.74 -16.44
N TYR A 35 15.11 29.79 -15.66
CA TYR A 35 14.36 31.04 -15.71
C TYR A 35 14.74 31.88 -16.94
N GLU A 36 16.03 31.91 -17.27
CA GLU A 36 16.65 32.74 -18.30
C GLU A 36 16.21 32.34 -19.70
N ALA A 37 15.94 31.04 -19.93
CA ALA A 37 15.47 30.57 -21.22
C ALA A 37 13.97 30.83 -21.46
N LEU A 38 13.20 31.21 -20.43
CA LEU A 38 11.76 31.32 -20.53
C LEU A 38 11.28 32.41 -21.51
N PRO A 39 11.83 33.64 -21.54
CA PRO A 39 11.40 34.68 -22.50
C PRO A 39 11.54 34.26 -23.97
N GLU A 40 12.63 33.56 -24.30
CA GLU A 40 12.85 33.06 -25.67
C GLU A 40 12.01 31.82 -25.96
N LYS A 41 11.85 30.92 -24.99
CA LYS A 41 10.98 29.74 -25.13
C LYS A 41 9.53 30.13 -25.42
N LEU A 42 9.00 31.18 -24.80
CA LEU A 42 7.61 31.60 -24.98
C LEU A 42 7.31 32.15 -26.38
N LYS A 43 8.32 32.59 -27.13
CA LYS A 43 8.18 33.03 -28.52
C LYS A 43 8.03 31.84 -29.49
N ILE A 44 8.37 30.63 -29.06
CA ILE A 44 8.35 29.42 -29.89
C ILE A 44 6.99 28.74 -29.75
N GLU A 45 6.27 28.56 -30.87
CA GLU A 45 4.92 27.97 -30.89
C GLU A 45 4.88 26.55 -30.28
N SER A 46 5.92 25.74 -30.49
CA SER A 46 6.02 24.40 -29.89
C SER A 46 6.07 24.44 -28.35
N TRP A 47 6.51 25.55 -27.78
CA TRP A 47 6.61 25.82 -26.33
C TRP A 47 5.44 26.62 -25.78
N ALA A 48 4.34 26.82 -26.53
CA ALA A 48 3.13 27.44 -25.99
C ALA A 48 2.66 26.73 -24.70
N PRO A 49 2.32 27.48 -23.63
CA PRO A 49 1.94 26.89 -22.35
C PRO A 49 0.67 26.06 -22.44
N ASP A 50 0.52 25.08 -21.56
CA ASP A 50 -0.70 24.26 -21.51
C ASP A 50 -1.88 25.05 -20.91
N PHE A 51 -1.58 25.97 -19.97
CA PHE A 51 -2.54 26.92 -19.42
C PHE A 51 -1.88 28.28 -19.15
N GLY A 52 -2.70 29.34 -19.20
CA GLY A 52 -2.26 30.71 -18.98
C GLY A 52 -1.73 31.38 -20.25
N PRO A 53 -1.49 32.71 -20.20
CA PRO A 53 -1.00 33.45 -21.35
C PRO A 53 0.49 33.16 -21.60
N ALA A 54 0.94 33.26 -22.86
CA ALA A 54 2.36 33.19 -23.23
C ALA A 54 3.11 34.52 -22.95
N THR A 55 2.79 35.16 -21.82
CA THR A 55 3.35 36.46 -21.43
C THR A 55 4.31 36.27 -20.27
N PHE A 56 5.57 36.65 -20.46
CA PHE A 56 6.59 36.51 -19.43
C PHE A 56 6.31 37.44 -18.24
N VAL A 57 6.27 36.88 -17.03
CA VAL A 57 6.13 37.62 -15.77
C VAL A 57 7.45 37.52 -15.01
N PRO A 58 8.28 38.59 -14.95
CA PRO A 58 9.62 38.53 -14.37
C PRO A 58 9.66 38.06 -12.92
N SER A 59 8.67 38.44 -12.10
CA SER A 59 8.62 38.04 -10.68
C SER A 59 8.21 36.59 -10.44
N TRP A 60 7.80 35.85 -11.47
CA TRP A 60 7.19 34.52 -11.33
C TRP A 60 7.84 33.44 -12.19
N GLY A 61 8.20 33.78 -13.43
CA GLY A 61 8.62 32.78 -14.42
C GLY A 61 7.46 31.89 -14.87
N ALA A 62 7.62 30.56 -14.76
CA ALA A 62 6.62 29.57 -15.13
C ALA A 62 6.45 28.51 -14.04
N THR A 63 5.22 28.02 -13.91
CA THR A 63 4.87 26.94 -12.99
C THR A 63 4.69 25.64 -13.77
N VAL A 64 5.11 24.53 -13.18
CA VAL A 64 4.87 23.20 -13.74
C VAL A 64 3.96 22.44 -12.78
N THR A 65 2.91 21.81 -13.30
CA THR A 65 2.00 20.97 -12.51
C THR A 65 1.77 19.65 -13.23
N GLY A 66 1.47 18.59 -12.49
CA GLY A 66 1.28 17.27 -13.10
C GLY A 66 1.08 16.18 -12.07
N ALA A 67 0.89 14.97 -12.58
CA ALA A 67 0.79 13.75 -11.79
C ALA A 67 1.96 12.82 -12.16
N ARG A 68 2.49 12.11 -11.18
CA ARG A 68 3.53 11.11 -11.35
C ARG A 68 3.41 10.05 -10.27
N LYS A 69 3.99 8.88 -10.52
CA LYS A 69 4.20 7.86 -9.50
C LYS A 69 5.03 8.43 -8.33
N PHE A 70 4.87 7.82 -7.16
CA PHE A 70 5.62 8.19 -5.98
C PHE A 70 7.11 7.91 -6.22
N LEU A 71 7.96 8.90 -5.94
CA LEU A 71 9.40 8.81 -6.14
C LEU A 71 10.08 8.64 -4.80
N ILE A 72 11.01 7.69 -4.72
CA ILE A 72 11.82 7.46 -3.52
C ILE A 72 13.23 7.98 -3.80
N ALA A 73 13.66 8.97 -3.02
CA ALA A 73 15.05 9.43 -3.04
C ALA A 73 15.87 8.52 -2.11
N TYR A 74 16.79 7.77 -2.69
CA TYR A 74 17.52 6.70 -2.03
C TYR A 74 19.01 6.81 -2.30
N ASN A 75 19.79 6.96 -1.23
CA ASN A 75 21.24 7.11 -1.29
C ASN A 75 21.91 5.88 -0.70
N VAL A 76 22.80 5.24 -1.44
CA VAL A 76 23.63 4.12 -0.93
C VAL A 76 25.01 4.63 -0.60
N ASN A 77 25.51 4.29 0.58
CA ASN A 77 26.73 4.80 1.15
C ASN A 77 27.92 3.91 0.80
N LEU A 78 29.02 4.51 0.33
CA LEU A 78 30.24 3.80 -0.02
C LEU A 78 31.46 4.45 0.61
N ILE A 79 32.37 3.62 1.14
CA ILE A 79 33.73 4.07 1.48
C ILE A 79 34.53 4.09 0.17
N SER A 80 34.42 5.20 -0.56
CA SER A 80 35.04 5.37 -1.88
C SER A 80 35.19 6.86 -2.23
N THR A 81 35.71 7.14 -3.43
CA THR A 81 35.75 8.49 -4.00
C THR A 81 34.43 8.85 -4.68
N LYS A 82 34.19 10.14 -4.88
CA LYS A 82 33.05 10.66 -5.65
C LYS A 82 33.02 10.08 -7.06
N GLU A 83 34.17 9.97 -7.70
CA GLU A 83 34.33 9.49 -9.08
C GLU A 83 33.94 8.01 -9.20
N GLN A 84 34.32 7.20 -8.21
CA GLN A 84 33.94 5.78 -8.14
C GLN A 84 32.44 5.62 -7.87
N ALA A 85 31.88 6.36 -6.92
CA ALA A 85 30.44 6.37 -6.70
C ALA A 85 29.68 6.82 -7.96
N HIS A 86 30.20 7.82 -8.67
CA HIS A 86 29.58 8.31 -9.90
C HIS A 86 29.66 7.28 -11.02
N ARG A 87 30.76 6.55 -11.13
CA ARG A 87 30.89 5.42 -12.04
C ARG A 87 29.81 4.37 -11.80
N ILE A 88 29.57 3.97 -10.55
CA ILE A 88 28.50 3.00 -10.22
C ILE A 88 27.13 3.58 -10.56
N ALA A 89 26.87 4.84 -10.22
CA ALA A 89 25.61 5.51 -10.56
C ALA A 89 25.33 5.51 -12.07
N LEU A 90 26.36 5.67 -12.90
CA LEU A 90 26.25 5.58 -14.36
C LEU A 90 25.91 4.17 -14.84
N ASP A 91 26.39 3.13 -14.17
CA ASP A 91 26.15 1.74 -14.56
C ASP A 91 24.73 1.28 -14.17
N ILE A 92 24.19 1.80 -13.07
CA ILE A 92 22.85 1.40 -12.59
C ILE A 92 21.70 2.22 -13.18
N ARG A 93 21.87 3.51 -13.46
CA ARG A 93 20.75 4.40 -13.84
C ARG A 93 20.28 4.14 -15.27
N GLU A 94 19.00 4.35 -15.55
CA GLU A 94 18.38 4.04 -16.85
C GLU A 94 19.08 4.73 -18.04
N GLN A 95 19.46 6.01 -17.86
CA GLN A 95 20.18 6.78 -18.89
C GLN A 95 21.58 6.22 -19.19
N GLY A 96 22.15 5.47 -18.24
CA GLY A 96 23.48 4.91 -18.34
C GLY A 96 24.58 5.96 -18.48
N ARG A 97 25.60 5.61 -19.28
CA ARG A 97 26.76 6.45 -19.62
C ARG A 97 26.55 7.33 -20.86
N GLY A 98 25.46 7.12 -21.58
CA GLY A 98 25.13 7.82 -22.81
C GLY A 98 23.97 7.15 -23.54
N LYS A 99 23.51 7.75 -24.65
CA LYS A 99 22.32 7.27 -25.38
C LYS A 99 22.44 5.81 -25.85
N ASP A 100 23.65 5.36 -26.18
CA ASP A 100 23.91 4.03 -26.73
C ASP A 100 24.37 3.01 -25.67
N GLN A 101 24.48 3.44 -24.40
CA GLN A 101 24.95 2.61 -23.28
C GLN A 101 24.05 2.86 -22.06
N PRO A 102 22.80 2.36 -22.06
CA PRO A 102 21.90 2.45 -20.92
C PRO A 102 22.45 1.63 -19.75
N GLY A 103 22.05 2.00 -18.53
CA GLY A 103 22.38 1.25 -17.32
C GLY A 103 21.46 0.04 -17.12
N VAL A 104 21.70 -0.68 -16.03
CA VAL A 104 21.02 -1.95 -15.74
C VAL A 104 19.57 -1.75 -15.29
N LEU A 105 19.26 -0.70 -14.54
CA LEU A 105 17.95 -0.51 -13.93
C LEU A 105 17.11 0.50 -14.71
N THR A 106 15.89 0.09 -15.07
CA THR A 106 14.87 0.98 -15.63
C THR A 106 14.21 1.81 -14.53
N LYS A 107 13.66 2.98 -14.85
CA LYS A 107 12.96 3.86 -13.89
C LYS A 107 13.83 4.28 -12.70
N VAL A 108 15.14 4.31 -12.89
CA VAL A 108 16.11 4.81 -11.91
C VAL A 108 16.93 5.92 -12.53
N GLN A 109 16.98 7.06 -11.84
CA GLN A 109 17.93 8.13 -12.13
C GLN A 109 18.95 8.17 -11.01
N GLY A 110 20.19 8.55 -11.29
CA GLY A 110 21.18 8.63 -10.23
C GLY A 110 22.46 9.35 -10.63
N ILE A 111 23.17 9.79 -9.60
CA ILE A 111 24.49 10.40 -9.67
C ILE A 111 25.32 9.97 -8.47
N GLY A 112 26.64 9.88 -8.66
CA GLY A 112 27.56 9.82 -7.53
C GLY A 112 27.90 11.22 -7.04
N TRP A 113 27.93 11.37 -5.72
CA TRP A 113 28.32 12.59 -5.03
C TRP A 113 29.04 12.27 -3.72
N TYR A 114 29.54 13.30 -3.05
CA TYR A 114 30.26 13.19 -1.78
C TYR A 114 29.54 14.03 -0.74
N LEU A 115 29.33 13.46 0.45
CA LEU A 115 28.71 14.12 1.59
C LEU A 115 29.81 14.50 2.58
N ASP A 116 30.19 15.78 2.58
CA ASP A 116 31.32 16.30 3.36
C ASP A 116 31.13 16.11 4.87
N GLU A 117 29.92 16.38 5.38
CA GLU A 117 29.59 16.31 6.81
C GLU A 117 29.79 14.91 7.43
N ALA A 118 29.56 13.87 6.62
CA ALA A 118 29.73 12.48 7.02
C ALA A 118 31.01 11.83 6.45
N ASN A 119 31.82 12.61 5.72
CA ASN A 119 33.03 12.16 5.03
C ASN A 119 32.84 10.86 4.25
N ILE A 120 31.80 10.81 3.40
CA ILE A 120 31.38 9.58 2.70
C ILE A 120 30.93 9.85 1.27
N ALA A 121 31.25 8.94 0.35
CA ALA A 121 30.71 8.97 -1.00
C ALA A 121 29.35 8.26 -1.05
N GLN A 122 28.47 8.74 -1.94
CA GLN A 122 27.14 8.18 -2.11
C GLN A 122 26.79 7.97 -3.57
N VAL A 123 26.15 6.85 -3.86
CA VAL A 123 25.34 6.68 -5.07
C VAL A 123 23.94 7.19 -4.73
N SER A 124 23.63 8.43 -5.15
CA SER A 124 22.33 9.04 -4.95
C SER A 124 21.40 8.68 -6.10
N THR A 125 20.26 8.10 -5.78
CA THR A 125 19.29 7.63 -6.77
C THR A 125 17.89 8.18 -6.49
N ASN A 126 17.15 8.39 -7.57
CA ASN A 126 15.71 8.58 -7.55
C ASN A 126 15.08 7.35 -8.21
N ILE A 127 14.35 6.59 -7.41
CA ILE A 127 13.51 5.49 -7.88
C ILE A 127 12.20 6.12 -8.35
N LEU A 128 11.98 6.16 -9.65
CA LEU A 128 10.84 6.82 -10.28
C LEU A 128 9.56 5.99 -10.18
N ASP A 129 9.71 4.66 -10.13
CA ASP A 129 8.62 3.71 -9.93
C ASP A 129 9.15 2.49 -9.16
N TYR A 130 8.81 2.40 -7.88
CA TYR A 130 9.29 1.33 -6.99
C TYR A 130 8.62 -0.02 -7.24
N GLU A 131 7.52 -0.06 -8.01
CA GLU A 131 6.85 -1.30 -8.40
C GLU A 131 7.57 -1.97 -9.59
N VAL A 132 8.24 -1.17 -10.42
CA VAL A 132 9.10 -1.66 -11.51
C VAL A 132 10.50 -1.95 -10.99
N THR A 133 11.10 -0.99 -10.28
CA THR A 133 12.43 -1.14 -9.69
C THR A 133 12.38 -0.89 -8.19
N SER A 134 12.32 -1.98 -7.43
CA SER A 134 12.24 -1.97 -5.97
C SER A 134 13.51 -1.42 -5.29
N LEU A 135 13.34 -1.04 -4.03
CA LEU A 135 14.42 -0.51 -3.19
C LEU A 135 15.58 -1.50 -3.03
N HIS A 136 15.27 -2.78 -2.75
CA HIS A 136 16.29 -3.82 -2.63
C HIS A 136 17.03 -4.08 -3.95
N MET A 137 16.37 -4.00 -5.11
CA MET A 137 17.06 -4.19 -6.40
C MET A 137 18.12 -3.11 -6.61
N VAL A 138 17.80 -1.84 -6.32
CA VAL A 138 18.80 -0.76 -6.41
C VAL A 138 19.98 -1.02 -5.48
N TYR A 139 19.71 -1.38 -4.22
CA TYR A 139 20.77 -1.64 -3.24
C TYR A 139 21.66 -2.82 -3.64
N GLU A 140 21.06 -3.95 -4.02
CA GLU A 140 21.78 -5.17 -4.37
C GLU A 140 22.60 -5.03 -5.66
N GLU A 141 22.12 -4.27 -6.66
CA GLU A 141 22.90 -3.95 -7.85
C GLU A 141 24.09 -3.03 -7.54
N ILE A 142 23.89 -1.99 -6.71
CA ILE A 142 25.01 -1.15 -6.25
C ILE A 142 26.03 -1.97 -5.47
N CYS A 143 25.58 -2.88 -4.59
CA CYS A 143 26.44 -3.80 -3.86
C CYS A 143 27.23 -4.71 -4.80
N ARG A 144 26.61 -5.20 -5.88
CA ARG A 144 27.27 -6.03 -6.90
C ARG A 144 28.37 -5.27 -7.62
N ASP A 145 28.07 -4.06 -8.10
CA ASP A 145 29.03 -3.22 -8.83
C ASP A 145 30.18 -2.76 -7.91
N ALA A 146 29.86 -2.34 -6.69
CA ALA A 146 30.85 -1.98 -5.68
C ALA A 146 31.78 -3.15 -5.35
N LYS A 147 31.25 -4.37 -5.22
CA LYS A 147 32.05 -5.59 -5.00
C LYS A 147 32.99 -5.86 -6.18
N GLY A 148 32.54 -5.64 -7.41
CA GLY A 148 33.39 -5.72 -8.61
C GLY A 148 34.57 -4.74 -8.58
N LEU A 149 34.37 -3.57 -7.97
CA LEU A 149 35.40 -2.54 -7.77
C LEU A 149 36.16 -2.66 -6.43
N LYS A 150 35.83 -3.67 -5.60
CA LYS A 150 36.38 -3.87 -4.25
C LYS A 150 36.13 -2.69 -3.31
N LEU A 151 34.97 -2.06 -3.41
CA LEU A 151 34.56 -0.92 -2.60
C LEU A 151 33.56 -1.38 -1.51
N PRO A 152 33.71 -0.94 -0.24
CA PRO A 152 32.75 -1.27 0.81
C PRO A 152 31.48 -0.44 0.66
N VAL A 153 30.32 -1.11 0.63
CA VAL A 153 29.01 -0.48 0.87
C VAL A 153 28.72 -0.52 2.36
N VAL A 154 28.33 0.63 2.94
CA VAL A 154 28.16 0.82 4.38
C VAL A 154 26.78 1.35 4.75
N GLY A 155 25.76 0.70 4.18
CA GLY A 155 24.35 1.05 4.40
C GLY A 155 23.82 2.07 3.40
N SER A 156 22.71 2.68 3.76
CA SER A 156 21.99 3.59 2.89
C SER A 156 21.09 4.56 3.67
N GLN A 157 20.42 5.46 2.97
CA GLN A 157 19.53 6.44 3.54
C GLN A 157 18.38 6.74 2.58
N ILE A 158 17.18 6.83 3.14
CA ILE A 158 16.01 7.37 2.42
C ILE A 158 15.92 8.87 2.71
N VAL A 159 15.84 9.70 1.68
CA VAL A 159 15.63 11.14 1.83
C VAL A 159 14.14 11.44 1.71
N GLY A 160 13.55 11.99 2.78
CA GLY A 160 12.11 12.24 2.86
C GLY A 160 11.30 11.00 3.28
N LEU A 161 10.13 10.85 2.68
CA LEU A 161 9.13 9.83 3.02
C LEU A 161 9.18 8.64 2.06
N ILE A 162 8.72 7.48 2.52
CA ILE A 162 8.65 6.23 1.75
C ILE A 162 7.26 5.57 1.91
N PRO A 163 6.69 4.99 0.84
CA PRO A 163 5.50 4.15 0.95
C PRO A 163 5.80 2.84 1.67
N LEU A 164 4.90 2.40 2.56
CA LEU A 164 5.01 1.15 3.32
C LEU A 164 5.25 -0.04 2.40
N LYS A 165 4.52 -0.10 1.27
CA LYS A 165 4.63 -1.18 0.28
C LYS A 165 6.07 -1.37 -0.23
N ALA A 166 6.81 -0.29 -0.46
CA ALA A 166 8.21 -0.38 -0.94
C ALA A 166 9.14 -1.07 0.07
N LEU A 167 8.89 -0.88 1.37
CA LEU A 167 9.59 -1.59 2.44
C LEU A 167 9.13 -3.04 2.54
N LEU A 168 7.81 -3.30 2.51
CA LEU A 168 7.28 -4.66 2.61
C LEU A 168 7.70 -5.56 1.44
N ASP A 169 7.66 -5.05 0.21
CA ASP A 169 8.14 -5.75 -1.00
C ASP A 169 9.64 -6.10 -0.85
N SER A 170 10.41 -5.23 -0.18
CA SER A 170 11.83 -5.49 0.13
C SER A 170 12.03 -6.49 1.25
N ALA A 171 11.15 -6.49 2.26
CA ALA A 171 11.18 -7.48 3.32
C ALA A 171 10.91 -8.87 2.75
N ASP A 172 9.90 -9.01 1.90
CA ASP A 172 9.52 -10.28 1.29
C ASP A 172 10.64 -10.83 0.40
N PHE A 173 11.34 -9.97 -0.35
CA PHE A 173 12.55 -10.35 -1.08
C PHE A 173 13.62 -10.95 -0.16
N TYR A 174 13.98 -10.27 0.93
CA TYR A 174 15.01 -10.76 1.85
C TYR A 174 14.57 -12.01 2.63
N ILE A 175 13.28 -12.11 2.99
CA ILE A 175 12.70 -13.29 3.62
C ILE A 175 12.85 -14.51 2.70
N GLN A 176 12.49 -14.36 1.43
CA GLN A 176 12.60 -15.44 0.45
C GLN A 176 14.06 -15.81 0.15
N ARG A 177 14.91 -14.80 -0.11
CA ARG A 177 16.33 -15.01 -0.46
C ARG A 177 17.09 -15.72 0.66
N ASP A 178 16.85 -15.31 1.91
CA ASP A 178 17.61 -15.78 3.07
C ASP A 178 16.90 -16.93 3.80
N GLY A 179 15.77 -17.43 3.30
CA GLY A 179 15.02 -18.56 3.89
C GLY A 179 14.45 -18.27 5.28
N LEU A 180 14.06 -17.01 5.55
CA LEU A 180 13.57 -16.57 6.85
C LEU A 180 12.09 -16.88 7.02
N PHE A 181 11.59 -16.70 8.24
CA PHE A 181 10.17 -16.73 8.55
C PHE A 181 9.82 -15.56 9.46
N ILE A 182 9.27 -14.50 8.86
CA ILE A 182 8.89 -13.27 9.53
C ILE A 182 7.50 -12.90 9.03
N VAL A 183 6.55 -12.83 9.94
CA VAL A 183 5.13 -12.61 9.62
C VAL A 183 4.68 -11.22 10.05
N ASP A 184 5.16 -10.75 11.21
CA ASP A 184 4.80 -9.42 11.74
C ASP A 184 5.37 -8.29 10.89
N GLU A 185 4.52 -7.31 10.57
CA GLU A 185 4.88 -6.14 9.78
C GLU A 185 6.04 -5.35 10.39
N GLU A 186 6.04 -5.14 11.71
CA GLU A 186 7.09 -4.43 12.41
C GLU A 186 8.45 -5.13 12.26
N HIS A 187 8.46 -6.46 12.36
CA HIS A 187 9.67 -7.26 12.16
C HIS A 187 10.14 -7.25 10.70
N LYS A 188 9.21 -7.22 9.73
CA LYS A 188 9.54 -7.03 8.31
C LYS A 188 10.23 -5.68 8.07
N ILE A 189 9.71 -4.60 8.64
CA ILE A 189 10.32 -3.27 8.54
C ILE A 189 11.71 -3.28 9.18
N ARG A 190 11.84 -3.86 10.38
CA ARG A 190 13.13 -3.96 11.10
C ARG A 190 14.17 -4.76 10.30
N LEU A 191 13.75 -5.85 9.63
CA LEU A 191 14.61 -6.61 8.73
C LEU A 191 15.16 -5.71 7.62
N VAL A 192 14.30 -4.95 6.95
CA VAL A 192 14.70 -4.09 5.82
C VAL A 192 15.62 -2.97 6.26
N ILE A 193 15.33 -2.32 7.39
CA ILE A 193 16.22 -1.31 7.98
C ILE A 193 17.61 -1.90 8.18
N SER A 194 17.70 -3.10 8.76
CA SER A 194 18.98 -3.78 8.99
C SER A 194 19.66 -4.22 7.69
N LYS A 195 18.94 -4.83 6.75
CA LYS A 195 19.51 -5.38 5.49
C LYS A 195 20.04 -4.29 4.57
N LEU A 196 19.36 -3.15 4.51
CA LEU A 196 19.75 -2.02 3.68
C LEU A 196 20.63 -1.00 4.45
N GLY A 197 20.73 -1.14 5.78
CA GLY A 197 21.39 -0.17 6.65
C GLY A 197 20.79 1.23 6.56
N LEU A 198 19.46 1.33 6.58
CA LEU A 198 18.71 2.60 6.41
C LEU A 198 18.99 3.63 7.52
N ASP A 199 19.57 3.18 8.61
CA ASP A 199 19.93 3.94 9.81
C ASP A 199 21.41 4.36 9.85
N SER A 200 22.17 4.11 8.78
CA SER A 200 23.63 4.29 8.73
C SER A 200 24.13 5.73 8.95
N LEU A 201 23.34 6.75 8.56
CA LEU A 201 23.67 8.17 8.76
C LEU A 201 22.83 8.84 9.86
N GLY A 202 21.97 8.08 10.54
CA GLY A 202 21.04 8.58 11.55
C GLY A 202 19.84 7.65 11.68
N PRO A 203 19.12 7.68 12.81
CA PRO A 203 18.05 6.73 13.08
C PRO A 203 16.94 6.79 12.02
N PHE A 204 16.48 5.60 11.59
CA PHE A 204 15.29 5.48 10.78
C PHE A 204 14.08 5.26 11.71
N ASN A 205 13.28 6.31 11.94
CA ASN A 205 12.01 6.20 12.68
C ASN A 205 10.86 5.87 11.70
N PRO A 206 10.29 4.66 11.71
CA PRO A 206 9.22 4.29 10.78
C PRO A 206 7.98 5.18 10.90
N GLN A 207 7.65 5.66 12.11
CA GLN A 207 6.45 6.47 12.36
C GLN A 207 6.52 7.87 11.73
N GLU A 208 7.73 8.34 11.42
CA GLU A 208 7.98 9.67 10.83
C GLU A 208 8.43 9.60 9.36
N ARG A 209 8.63 8.38 8.82
CA ARG A 209 9.19 8.18 7.48
C ARG A 209 8.25 7.41 6.56
N ILE A 210 7.38 6.57 7.12
CA ILE A 210 6.40 5.79 6.37
C ILE A 210 5.11 6.60 6.23
N ILE A 211 4.70 6.88 4.99
CA ILE A 211 3.56 7.75 4.68
C ILE A 211 2.27 7.20 5.31
N GLU A 212 2.02 5.91 5.14
CA GLU A 212 0.82 5.23 5.63
C GLU A 212 0.74 5.22 7.15
N TYR A 213 1.88 5.38 7.85
CA TYR A 213 1.92 5.52 9.31
C TYR A 213 1.67 6.97 9.74
N MET A 214 2.26 7.94 9.04
CA MET A 214 2.07 9.37 9.31
C MET A 214 0.66 9.87 9.00
N VAL A 215 0.05 9.34 7.95
CA VAL A 215 -1.27 9.73 7.46
C VAL A 215 -2.34 8.75 7.93
N LYS A 216 -2.06 7.91 8.94
CA LYS A 216 -3.13 7.14 9.60
C LYS A 216 -4.20 8.15 9.99
N PRO A 217 -5.41 8.06 9.42
CA PRO A 217 -6.43 9.04 9.74
C PRO A 217 -6.64 8.94 11.25
N GLN A 218 -6.46 10.07 11.94
CA GLN A 218 -6.84 10.24 13.35
C GLN A 218 -8.37 10.24 13.46
N ASP A 219 -9.02 9.30 12.77
CA ASP A 219 -10.44 9.12 12.83
C ASP A 219 -10.66 8.22 14.05
N GLU A 220 -10.69 8.85 15.23
CA GLU A 220 -11.11 8.23 16.49
C GLU A 220 -12.50 7.56 16.36
N SER A 221 -13.21 7.77 15.24
CA SER A 221 -14.47 7.13 14.89
C SER A 221 -14.34 5.69 14.35
N ARG A 222 -13.14 5.20 14.00
CA ARG A 222 -12.98 3.80 13.56
C ARG A 222 -13.31 2.83 14.68
N LEU A 223 -14.09 1.82 14.34
CA LEU A 223 -14.53 0.78 15.26
C LEU A 223 -13.36 -0.07 15.75
N VAL A 224 -12.40 -0.36 14.87
CA VAL A 224 -11.22 -1.19 15.22
C VAL A 224 -10.25 -0.50 16.16
N SER A 225 -10.30 0.84 16.28
CA SER A 225 -9.49 1.59 17.24
C SER A 225 -10.13 1.73 18.62
N LEU A 226 -11.42 1.37 18.75
CA LEU A 226 -12.10 1.39 20.04
C LEU A 226 -11.53 0.30 20.96
N SER A 227 -11.54 0.54 22.27
CA SER A 227 -11.38 -0.56 23.21
C SER A 227 -12.48 -1.60 23.02
N MET A 228 -12.20 -2.87 23.33
CA MET A 228 -13.19 -3.94 23.26
C MET A 228 -14.48 -3.59 24.03
N GLN A 229 -14.35 -2.95 25.20
CA GLN A 229 -15.50 -2.49 25.99
C GLN A 229 -16.34 -1.44 25.25
N GLN A 230 -15.69 -0.48 24.58
CA GLN A 230 -16.39 0.54 23.80
C GLN A 230 -17.05 -0.07 22.57
N PHE A 231 -16.36 -0.94 21.82
CA PHE A 231 -16.93 -1.62 20.65
C PHE A 231 -18.21 -2.40 21.00
N VAL A 232 -18.17 -3.21 22.07
CA VAL A 232 -19.34 -3.99 22.52
C VAL A 232 -20.50 -3.08 22.96
N LYS A 233 -20.21 -1.98 23.68
CA LYS A 233 -21.24 -1.00 24.05
C LYS A 233 -21.84 -0.29 22.83
N SER A 234 -21.03 0.01 21.82
CA SER A 234 -21.49 0.61 20.57
C SER A 234 -22.40 -0.33 19.77
N VAL A 235 -22.07 -1.62 19.70
CA VAL A 235 -22.94 -2.64 19.08
C VAL A 235 -24.29 -2.75 19.80
N GLY A 236 -24.30 -2.64 21.13
CA GLY A 236 -25.53 -2.67 21.93
C GLY A 236 -26.30 -1.35 21.98
N ALA A 237 -25.80 -0.28 21.34
CA ALA A 237 -26.42 1.04 21.38
C ALA A 237 -27.63 1.13 20.44
N ARG A 238 -28.48 2.14 20.65
CA ARG A 238 -29.61 2.45 19.76
C ARG A 238 -29.14 3.21 18.52
N THR A 239 -28.25 2.60 17.74
CA THR A 239 -27.73 3.10 16.46
C THR A 239 -27.94 2.05 15.37
N ALA A 240 -27.85 2.47 14.10
CA ALA A 240 -28.03 1.55 12.98
C ALA A 240 -26.73 0.80 12.58
N ALA A 241 -25.58 1.33 13.00
CA ALA A 241 -24.26 0.71 12.88
C ALA A 241 -23.42 1.06 14.13
N PRO A 242 -22.44 0.24 14.54
CA PRO A 242 -22.09 -1.08 14.00
C PRO A 242 -23.16 -2.14 14.25
N GLY A 243 -23.26 -3.13 13.34
CA GLY A 243 -24.29 -4.17 13.37
C GLY A 243 -23.74 -5.59 13.23
N GLY A 244 -24.60 -6.52 12.81
CA GLY A 244 -24.26 -7.94 12.67
C GLY A 244 -23.11 -8.22 11.71
N GLY A 245 -22.98 -7.45 10.63
CA GLY A 245 -21.85 -7.56 9.68
C GLY A 245 -20.51 -7.22 10.35
N SER A 246 -20.40 -6.04 10.97
CA SER A 246 -19.22 -5.62 11.75
C SER A 246 -18.84 -6.64 12.84
N VAL A 247 -19.83 -7.20 13.55
CA VAL A 247 -19.57 -8.24 14.57
C VAL A 247 -19.08 -9.54 13.93
N SER A 248 -19.65 -9.94 12.79
CA SER A 248 -19.19 -11.12 12.05
C SER A 248 -17.72 -10.97 11.61
N ALA A 249 -17.33 -9.78 11.13
CA ALA A 249 -15.94 -9.46 10.81
C ALA A 249 -15.01 -9.53 12.03
N ALA A 250 -15.42 -8.96 13.16
CA ALA A 250 -14.64 -9.03 14.39
C ALA A 250 -14.47 -10.47 14.89
N VAL A 251 -15.54 -11.29 14.85
CA VAL A 251 -15.49 -12.71 15.22
C VAL A 251 -14.61 -13.51 14.26
N ALA A 252 -14.69 -13.25 12.96
CA ALA A 252 -13.82 -13.87 11.96
C ALA A 252 -12.35 -13.55 12.22
N ALA A 253 -12.03 -12.27 12.49
CA ALA A 253 -10.68 -11.83 12.80
C ALA A 253 -10.13 -12.53 14.06
N MET A 254 -10.93 -12.66 15.11
CA MET A 254 -10.56 -13.43 16.31
C MET A 254 -10.34 -14.91 16.02
N GLY A 255 -11.19 -15.52 15.18
CA GLY A 255 -11.03 -16.91 14.75
C GLY A 255 -9.73 -17.13 13.96
N ALA A 256 -9.42 -16.24 13.04
CA ALA A 256 -8.16 -16.27 12.29
C ALA A 256 -6.95 -16.03 13.20
N ALA A 257 -7.04 -15.10 14.16
CA ALA A 257 -6.00 -14.84 15.16
C ALA A 257 -5.68 -16.09 16.00
N LEU A 258 -6.70 -16.82 16.46
CA LEU A 258 -6.52 -18.08 17.18
C LEU A 258 -5.87 -19.15 16.30
N GLY A 259 -6.25 -19.24 15.02
CA GLY A 259 -5.60 -20.14 14.05
C GLY A 259 -4.10 -19.83 13.90
N ALA A 260 -3.74 -18.55 13.76
CA ALA A 260 -2.35 -18.11 13.72
C ALA A 260 -1.61 -18.43 15.03
N MET A 261 -2.23 -18.15 16.19
CA MET A 261 -1.68 -18.40 17.52
C MET A 261 -1.36 -19.89 17.72
N VAL A 262 -2.24 -20.81 17.34
CA VAL A 262 -2.00 -22.26 17.45
C VAL A 262 -0.74 -22.66 16.68
N GLY A 263 -0.58 -22.13 15.45
CA GLY A 263 0.63 -22.34 14.66
C GLY A 263 1.87 -21.76 15.33
N GLN A 264 1.81 -20.52 15.81
CA GLN A 264 2.92 -19.86 16.52
C GLN A 264 3.31 -20.59 17.81
N MET A 265 2.34 -21.14 18.55
CA MET A 265 2.57 -21.93 19.76
C MET A 265 3.20 -23.30 19.48
N THR A 266 3.26 -23.70 18.21
CA THR A 266 3.89 -24.92 17.71
C THR A 266 5.25 -24.62 17.08
N TYR A 267 5.34 -23.53 16.32
CA TYR A 267 6.56 -23.07 15.64
C TYR A 267 7.70 -22.72 16.63
N GLY A 268 8.95 -22.96 16.21
CA GLY A 268 10.16 -22.54 16.94
C GLY A 268 10.44 -23.30 18.25
N LYS A 269 9.61 -24.26 18.64
CA LYS A 269 9.85 -25.10 19.82
C LYS A 269 10.60 -26.37 19.44
N ARG A 270 11.62 -26.72 20.24
CA ARG A 270 12.47 -27.90 20.04
C ARG A 270 11.69 -29.19 19.79
N GLN A 271 10.60 -29.41 20.53
CA GLN A 271 9.78 -30.62 20.41
C GLN A 271 8.98 -30.72 19.10
N PHE A 272 8.91 -29.65 18.31
CA PHE A 272 8.16 -29.55 17.05
C PHE A 272 9.05 -29.13 15.88
N GLU A 273 10.38 -29.28 15.99
CA GLU A 273 11.34 -28.90 14.93
C GLU A 273 11.04 -29.57 13.58
N ASN A 274 10.56 -30.82 13.60
CA ASN A 274 10.15 -31.57 12.41
C ASN A 274 8.92 -30.96 11.71
N LEU A 275 8.19 -30.07 12.38
CA LEU A 275 7.00 -29.37 11.86
C LEU A 275 7.30 -27.93 11.43
N ASP A 276 8.56 -27.48 11.48
CA ASP A 276 8.94 -26.10 11.13
C ASP A 276 8.42 -25.68 9.75
N GLY A 277 8.74 -26.47 8.71
CA GLY A 277 8.26 -26.21 7.34
C GLY A 277 6.73 -26.26 7.20
N VAL A 278 6.04 -27.08 8.00
CA VAL A 278 4.57 -27.13 8.03
C VAL A 278 4.03 -25.82 8.61
N MET A 279 4.53 -25.40 9.78
CA MET A 279 4.06 -24.17 10.44
C MET A 279 4.36 -22.91 9.62
N ARG A 280 5.50 -22.86 8.94
CA ARG A 280 5.84 -21.75 8.02
C ARG A 280 4.82 -21.59 6.89
N ARG A 281 4.17 -22.67 6.46
CA ARG A 281 3.09 -22.63 5.47
C ARG A 281 1.72 -22.35 6.07
N LEU A 282 1.44 -22.88 7.26
CA LEU A 282 0.10 -22.80 7.86
C LEU A 282 -0.19 -21.47 8.56
N ILE A 283 0.81 -20.82 9.17
CA ILE A 283 0.62 -19.57 9.92
C ILE A 283 0.26 -18.37 9.02
N PRO A 284 0.96 -18.11 7.89
CA PRO A 284 0.73 -16.87 7.13
C PRO A 284 -0.70 -16.65 6.64
N PRO A 285 -1.42 -17.65 6.11
CA PRO A 285 -2.82 -17.47 5.68
C PRO A 285 -3.73 -16.95 6.81
N PHE A 286 -3.58 -17.46 8.03
CA PHE A 286 -4.34 -17.01 9.19
C PHE A 286 -3.97 -15.59 9.62
N HIS A 287 -2.67 -15.28 9.68
CA HIS A 287 -2.21 -13.96 10.07
C HIS A 287 -2.64 -12.90 9.05
N GLN A 288 -2.55 -13.20 7.75
CA GLN A 288 -3.03 -12.32 6.69
C GLN A 288 -4.55 -12.10 6.80
N ALA A 289 -5.32 -13.19 6.90
CA ALA A 289 -6.77 -13.08 7.01
C ALA A 289 -7.21 -12.33 8.27
N MET A 290 -6.53 -12.50 9.41
CA MET A 290 -6.78 -11.72 10.62
C MET A 290 -6.73 -10.21 10.35
N ASN A 291 -5.66 -9.73 9.69
CA ASN A 291 -5.50 -8.31 9.38
C ASN A 291 -6.52 -7.81 8.36
N GLU A 292 -6.82 -8.60 7.33
CA GLU A 292 -7.83 -8.26 6.32
C GLU A 292 -9.24 -8.19 6.90
N LEU A 293 -9.61 -9.17 7.75
CA LEU A 293 -10.92 -9.25 8.39
C LEU A 293 -11.13 -8.14 9.42
N LEU A 294 -10.07 -7.68 10.09
CA LEU A 294 -10.15 -6.48 10.96
C LEU A 294 -10.60 -5.26 10.16
N LEU A 295 -10.05 -5.02 8.97
CA LEU A 295 -10.45 -3.89 8.12
C LEU A 295 -11.92 -3.99 7.67
N MET A 296 -12.47 -5.20 7.57
CA MET A 296 -13.87 -5.40 7.19
C MET A 296 -14.86 -4.93 8.26
N VAL A 297 -14.45 -4.79 9.54
CA VAL A 297 -15.31 -4.26 10.61
C VAL A 297 -15.77 -2.84 10.28
N ASP A 298 -14.82 -1.97 9.93
CA ASP A 298 -15.09 -0.58 9.53
C ASP A 298 -15.74 -0.51 8.14
N THR A 299 -15.31 -1.39 7.22
CA THR A 299 -15.84 -1.43 5.85
C THR A 299 -17.34 -1.74 5.83
N ASP A 300 -17.80 -2.67 6.69
CA ASP A 300 -19.23 -2.99 6.84
C ASP A 300 -20.03 -1.79 7.35
N ALA A 301 -19.54 -1.14 8.40
CA ALA A 301 -20.20 0.05 8.96
C ALA A 301 -20.25 1.20 7.95
N SER A 302 -19.18 1.40 7.17
CA SER A 302 -19.13 2.40 6.10
C SER A 302 -20.10 2.09 4.97
N ALA A 303 -20.13 0.83 4.49
CA ALA A 303 -21.05 0.40 3.42
C ALA A 303 -22.52 0.60 3.84
N PHE A 304 -22.86 0.25 5.08
CA PHE A 304 -24.20 0.46 5.62
C PHE A 304 -24.55 1.96 5.73
N ASN A 305 -23.61 2.79 6.20
CA ASN A 305 -23.83 4.24 6.28
C ASN A 305 -24.04 4.88 4.90
N SER A 306 -23.32 4.43 3.88
CA SER A 306 -23.51 4.87 2.48
C SER A 306 -24.91 4.51 1.98
N TYR A 307 -25.37 3.29 2.23
CA TYR A 307 -26.74 2.88 1.91
C TYR A 307 -27.79 3.76 2.63
N MET A 308 -27.60 4.03 3.91
CA MET A 308 -28.50 4.91 4.68
C MET A 308 -28.49 6.36 4.18
N ALA A 309 -27.35 6.86 3.69
CA ALA A 309 -27.25 8.18 3.07
C ALA A 309 -28.03 8.21 1.74
N ALA A 310 -27.93 7.17 0.92
CA ALA A 310 -28.69 7.05 -0.33
C ALA A 310 -30.21 7.07 -0.09
N LEU A 311 -30.69 6.41 0.97
CA LEU A 311 -32.12 6.44 1.35
C LEU A 311 -32.64 7.85 1.65
N LYS A 312 -31.77 8.74 2.16
CA LYS A 312 -32.09 10.13 2.54
C LYS A 312 -31.99 11.13 1.38
N MET A 313 -31.56 10.70 0.20
CA MET A 313 -31.46 11.59 -0.96
C MET A 313 -32.84 12.19 -1.34
N PRO A 314 -32.87 13.39 -1.95
CA PRO A 314 -34.08 14.01 -2.46
C PRO A 314 -34.86 13.12 -3.44
N LYS A 315 -36.17 13.35 -3.53
CA LYS A 315 -37.10 12.55 -4.34
C LYS A 315 -38.24 13.38 -4.94
N ASN A 316 -38.00 14.67 -5.17
CA ASN A 316 -39.02 15.63 -5.58
C ASN A 316 -39.15 15.73 -7.10
N THR A 317 -38.06 15.43 -7.84
CA THR A 317 -38.05 15.44 -9.31
C THR A 317 -37.79 14.04 -9.87
N GLU A 318 -38.17 13.79 -11.13
CA GLU A 318 -37.87 12.51 -11.79
C GLU A 318 -36.37 12.20 -11.85
N ASP A 319 -35.54 13.22 -12.09
CA ASP A 319 -34.09 13.07 -12.11
C ASP A 319 -33.53 12.74 -10.71
N GLU A 320 -34.08 13.34 -9.65
CA GLU A 320 -33.73 13.00 -8.27
C GLU A 320 -34.13 11.58 -7.92
N ILE A 321 -35.34 11.13 -8.32
CA ILE A 321 -35.82 9.77 -8.09
C ILE A 321 -34.90 8.75 -8.77
N LYS A 322 -34.53 8.98 -10.04
CA LYS A 322 -33.62 8.10 -10.77
C LYS A 322 -32.24 8.03 -10.12
N ARG A 323 -31.64 9.18 -9.77
CA ARG A 323 -30.32 9.23 -9.09
C ARG A 323 -30.36 8.56 -7.72
N ARG A 324 -31.41 8.81 -6.94
CA ARG A 324 -31.63 8.16 -5.65
C ARG A 324 -31.75 6.65 -5.78
N GLN A 325 -32.52 6.15 -6.75
CA GLN A 325 -32.66 4.72 -6.96
C GLN A 325 -31.35 4.06 -7.38
N ALA A 326 -30.57 4.70 -8.27
CA ALA A 326 -29.24 4.22 -8.65
C ALA A 326 -28.29 4.15 -7.44
N ALA A 327 -28.22 5.21 -6.63
CA ALA A 327 -27.39 5.26 -5.44
C ALA A 327 -27.81 4.21 -4.38
N ILE A 328 -29.11 3.95 -4.22
CA ILE A 328 -29.62 2.91 -3.33
C ILE A 328 -29.17 1.52 -3.80
N GLN A 329 -29.27 1.22 -5.10
CA GLN A 329 -28.86 -0.08 -5.64
C GLN A 329 -27.35 -0.28 -5.55
N GLU A 330 -26.55 0.76 -5.82
CA GLU A 330 -25.10 0.73 -5.64
C GLU A 330 -24.73 0.52 -4.16
N GLY A 331 -25.36 1.25 -3.24
CA GLY A 331 -25.15 1.09 -1.80
C GLY A 331 -25.51 -0.31 -1.29
N LEU A 332 -26.60 -0.91 -1.80
CA LEU A 332 -26.97 -2.30 -1.48
C LEU A 332 -25.96 -3.32 -2.02
N GLN A 333 -25.48 -3.14 -3.25
CA GLN A 333 -24.44 -4.01 -3.81
C GLN A 333 -23.15 -3.95 -2.99
N GLN A 334 -22.75 -2.76 -2.54
CA GLN A 334 -21.61 -2.60 -1.61
C GLN A 334 -21.87 -3.28 -0.26
N ALA A 335 -23.06 -3.07 0.33
CA ALA A 335 -23.45 -3.68 1.60
C ALA A 335 -23.57 -5.22 1.54
N VAL A 336 -23.85 -5.79 0.37
CA VAL A 336 -23.80 -7.24 0.12
C VAL A 336 -22.36 -7.72 -0.13
N GLY A 337 -21.56 -6.91 -0.82
CA GLY A 337 -20.18 -7.25 -1.20
C GLY A 337 -19.27 -7.49 0.01
N VAL A 338 -19.41 -6.70 1.08
CA VAL A 338 -18.57 -6.84 2.29
C VAL A 338 -18.76 -8.20 2.98
N PRO A 339 -19.98 -8.62 3.40
CA PRO A 339 -20.18 -9.93 4.02
C PRO A 339 -19.90 -11.09 3.06
N LEU A 340 -20.14 -10.94 1.76
CA LEU A 340 -19.76 -11.96 0.78
C LEU A 340 -18.23 -12.17 0.74
N ALA A 341 -17.46 -11.09 0.63
CA ALA A 341 -15.99 -11.14 0.65
C ALA A 341 -15.45 -11.69 1.98
N LEU A 342 -16.12 -11.43 3.10
CA LEU A 342 -15.81 -12.01 4.39
C LEU A 342 -15.97 -13.54 4.37
N ALA A 343 -17.09 -14.05 3.86
CA ALA A 343 -17.33 -15.50 3.75
C ALA A 343 -16.32 -16.18 2.82
N GLU A 344 -16.01 -15.55 1.67
CA GLU A 344 -14.97 -16.01 0.75
C GLU A 344 -13.60 -16.10 1.43
N ARG A 345 -13.21 -15.06 2.18
CA ARG A 345 -11.92 -15.01 2.88
C ARG A 345 -11.81 -16.10 3.93
N ILE A 346 -12.87 -16.36 4.68
CA ILE A 346 -12.91 -17.44 5.67
C ILE A 346 -12.81 -18.80 4.99
N ASN A 347 -13.47 -19.00 3.85
CA ASN A 347 -13.46 -20.28 3.14
C ASN A 347 -12.05 -20.72 2.71
N VAL A 348 -11.16 -19.76 2.39
CA VAL A 348 -9.75 -20.03 2.10
C VAL A 348 -9.01 -20.63 3.31
N LEU A 349 -9.45 -20.37 4.55
CA LEU A 349 -8.79 -20.82 5.77
C LEU A 349 -9.11 -22.28 6.13
N TRP A 350 -10.21 -22.87 5.64
CA TRP A 350 -10.64 -24.20 6.07
C TRP A 350 -9.63 -25.32 5.81
N PRO A 351 -8.97 -25.41 4.65
CA PRO A 351 -7.93 -26.41 4.42
C PRO A 351 -6.76 -26.25 5.40
N TYR A 352 -6.31 -25.01 5.65
CA TYR A 352 -5.24 -24.72 6.58
C TYR A 352 -5.63 -25.03 8.02
N LEU A 353 -6.88 -24.78 8.42
CA LEU A 353 -7.36 -25.09 9.77
C LEU A 353 -7.43 -26.59 10.03
N LYS A 354 -7.93 -27.36 9.05
CA LYS A 354 -7.97 -28.83 9.13
C LYS A 354 -6.56 -29.39 9.36
N GLU A 355 -5.58 -28.87 8.64
CA GLU A 355 -4.20 -29.28 8.79
C GLU A 355 -3.57 -28.78 10.11
N MET A 356 -3.89 -27.54 10.52
CA MET A 356 -3.43 -26.96 11.79
C MET A 356 -3.90 -27.78 12.99
N VAL A 357 -5.11 -28.35 12.96
CA VAL A 357 -5.63 -29.21 14.04
C VAL A 357 -4.91 -30.56 14.12
N VAL A 358 -4.34 -31.05 13.00
CA VAL A 358 -3.60 -32.32 12.98
C VAL A 358 -2.20 -32.15 13.54
N TYR A 359 -1.49 -31.07 13.18
CA TYR A 359 -0.08 -30.87 13.53
C TYR A 359 0.15 -29.89 14.67
N GLY A 360 -0.82 -29.04 14.96
CA GLY A 360 -0.71 -28.01 15.99
C GLY A 360 -0.53 -28.59 17.38
N ASN A 361 0.05 -27.79 18.26
CA ASN A 361 0.27 -28.14 19.65
C ASN A 361 -1.06 -28.53 20.33
N ILE A 362 -1.14 -29.78 20.81
CA ILE A 362 -2.32 -30.34 21.48
C ILE A 362 -2.76 -29.52 22.70
N ALA A 363 -1.85 -28.81 23.35
CA ALA A 363 -2.17 -27.92 24.48
C ALA A 363 -3.05 -26.73 24.04
N CYS A 364 -3.04 -26.37 22.76
CA CYS A 364 -3.87 -25.32 22.16
C CYS A 364 -5.15 -25.89 21.52
N LYS A 365 -5.57 -27.11 21.88
CA LYS A 365 -6.78 -27.74 21.33
C LYS A 365 -8.04 -26.91 21.57
N SER A 366 -8.19 -26.33 22.76
CA SER A 366 -9.31 -25.42 23.06
C SER A 366 -9.30 -24.20 22.16
N ASP A 367 -8.12 -23.63 21.89
CA ASP A 367 -7.95 -22.45 21.04
C ASP A 367 -8.35 -22.77 19.60
N ALA A 368 -7.93 -23.92 19.08
CA ALA A 368 -8.30 -24.38 17.74
C ALA A 368 -9.80 -24.68 17.60
N GLN A 369 -10.45 -25.21 18.66
CA GLN A 369 -11.89 -25.43 18.69
C GLN A 369 -12.67 -24.11 18.64
N VAL A 370 -12.24 -23.11 19.42
CA VAL A 370 -12.84 -21.77 19.39
C VAL A 370 -12.58 -21.10 18.04
N ALA A 371 -11.38 -21.25 17.46
CA ALA A 371 -11.07 -20.73 16.13
C ALA A 371 -12.05 -21.27 15.08
N ALA A 372 -12.27 -22.58 15.05
CA ALA A 372 -13.20 -23.22 14.12
C ALA A 372 -14.63 -22.70 14.28
N LYS A 373 -15.13 -22.63 15.52
CA LYS A 373 -16.49 -22.14 15.81
C LYS A 373 -16.66 -20.64 15.56
N ALA A 374 -15.63 -19.83 15.81
CA ALA A 374 -15.67 -18.41 15.50
C ALA A 374 -15.76 -18.17 13.99
N LEU A 375 -14.92 -18.85 13.20
CA LEU A 375 -14.96 -18.75 11.74
C LEU A 375 -16.30 -19.24 11.18
N GLU A 376 -16.86 -20.34 11.71
CA GLU A 376 -18.18 -20.86 11.31
C GLU A 376 -19.30 -19.86 11.64
N ALA A 377 -19.31 -19.32 12.86
CA ALA A 377 -20.30 -18.33 13.28
C ALA A 377 -20.21 -17.03 12.47
N ALA A 378 -19.01 -16.64 12.03
CA ALA A 378 -18.83 -15.50 11.16
C ALA A 378 -19.39 -15.73 9.75
N VAL A 379 -19.20 -16.92 9.16
CA VAL A 379 -19.84 -17.28 7.88
C VAL A 379 -21.37 -17.32 8.01
N PHE A 380 -21.88 -17.85 9.13
CA PHE A 380 -23.30 -17.78 9.46
C PHE A 380 -23.81 -16.34 9.47
N GLY A 381 -23.12 -15.44 10.18
CA GLY A 381 -23.45 -14.01 10.18
C GLY A 381 -23.40 -13.39 8.79
N ALA A 382 -22.35 -13.68 8.01
CA ALA A 382 -22.21 -13.23 6.63
C ALA A 382 -23.40 -13.65 5.76
N TYR A 383 -23.79 -14.92 5.84
CA TYR A 383 -24.90 -15.48 5.09
C TYR A 383 -26.20 -14.73 5.32
N TYR A 384 -26.55 -14.43 6.58
CA TYR A 384 -27.78 -13.69 6.88
C TYR A 384 -27.69 -12.22 6.49
N ASN A 385 -26.53 -11.58 6.60
CA ASN A 385 -26.33 -10.19 6.15
C ASN A 385 -26.42 -10.06 4.61
N VAL A 386 -25.90 -11.04 3.87
CA VAL A 386 -26.09 -11.11 2.41
C VAL A 386 -27.57 -11.33 2.10
N THR A 387 -28.19 -12.34 2.70
CA THR A 387 -29.56 -12.77 2.39
C THR A 387 -30.60 -11.69 2.68
N ILE A 388 -30.42 -10.90 3.75
CA ILE A 388 -31.35 -9.81 4.08
C ILE A 388 -31.27 -8.67 3.04
N ASN A 389 -30.06 -8.26 2.65
CA ASN A 389 -29.86 -7.15 1.70
C ASN A 389 -30.16 -7.55 0.25
N LEU A 390 -29.95 -8.82 -0.13
CA LEU A 390 -30.32 -9.33 -1.47
C LEU A 390 -31.82 -9.18 -1.78
N LYS A 391 -32.69 -9.09 -0.77
CA LYS A 391 -34.14 -8.92 -0.98
C LYS A 391 -34.45 -7.64 -1.75
N ASP A 392 -33.69 -6.58 -1.48
CA ASP A 392 -33.92 -5.23 -2.01
C ASP A 392 -33.12 -4.92 -3.28
N ILE A 393 -32.27 -5.86 -3.74
CA ILE A 393 -31.56 -5.76 -5.02
C ILE A 393 -32.47 -6.18 -6.18
N THR A 394 -32.51 -5.33 -7.21
CA THR A 394 -33.36 -5.49 -8.40
C THR A 394 -32.68 -6.25 -9.54
N ASP A 395 -31.35 -6.22 -9.61
CA ASP A 395 -30.56 -7.00 -10.57
C ASP A 395 -30.71 -8.50 -10.27
N LYS A 396 -31.42 -9.20 -11.15
CA LYS A 396 -31.75 -10.62 -10.97
C LYS A 396 -30.54 -11.53 -11.16
N ASP A 397 -29.64 -11.19 -12.07
CA ASP A 397 -28.47 -12.00 -12.39
C ASP A 397 -27.46 -11.91 -11.25
N PHE A 398 -27.21 -10.69 -10.77
CA PHE A 398 -26.41 -10.47 -9.56
C PHE A 398 -27.00 -11.23 -8.36
N LYS A 399 -28.31 -11.12 -8.13
CA LYS A 399 -28.99 -11.77 -7.01
C LYS A 399 -28.89 -13.29 -7.07
N ALA A 400 -29.10 -13.89 -8.25
CA ALA A 400 -29.00 -15.34 -8.43
C ALA A 400 -27.56 -15.83 -8.22
N SER A 401 -26.58 -15.12 -8.78
CA SER A 401 -25.15 -15.44 -8.64
C SER A 401 -24.72 -15.39 -7.18
N VAL A 402 -24.97 -14.27 -6.49
CA VAL A 402 -24.56 -14.07 -5.11
C VAL A 402 -25.30 -15.00 -4.16
N SER A 403 -26.60 -15.25 -4.40
CA SER A 403 -27.37 -16.21 -3.60
C SER A 403 -26.80 -17.62 -3.72
N THR A 404 -26.53 -18.10 -4.94
CA THR A 404 -25.93 -19.42 -5.15
C THR A 404 -24.59 -19.54 -4.43
N PHE A 405 -23.76 -18.50 -4.53
CA PHE A 405 -22.42 -18.54 -3.98
C PHE A 405 -22.40 -18.49 -2.45
N ILE A 406 -23.21 -17.63 -1.82
CA ILE A 406 -23.24 -17.57 -0.34
C ILE A 406 -23.81 -18.85 0.28
N HIS A 407 -24.72 -19.55 -0.41
CA HIS A 407 -25.20 -20.87 0.02
C HIS A 407 -24.15 -21.97 -0.12
N PHE A 408 -23.20 -21.85 -1.05
CA PHE A 408 -22.08 -22.77 -1.15
C PHE A 408 -21.06 -22.56 -0.02
N LEU A 409 -20.85 -21.31 0.39
CA LEU A 409 -19.89 -20.95 1.43
C LEU A 409 -20.38 -21.28 2.85
N HIS A 410 -21.70 -21.22 3.08
CA HIS A 410 -22.37 -21.55 4.34
C HIS A 410 -22.65 -23.05 4.45
#